data_AF-A0A831U0I0-F1
#
_entry.id   AF-A0A831U0I0-F1
#
_cell.length_a   1.000
_cell.length_b   1.000
_cell.length_c   1.000
_cell.angle_alpha   90.00
_cell.angle_beta   90.00
_cell.angle_gamma   90.00
#
_symmetry.space_group_name_H-M   'P 1'
#
loop_
_entity.id
_entity.type
_entity.pdbx_description
1 polymer ?
#
loop_
_entity_poly.entity_id
_entity_poly.type
_entity_poly.pdbx_seq_one_letter_code
_entity_poly.pdbx_strand_id
1 'polypeptide(L)'
;MDEEQVIREFLRGRPTSDELREWRQILQERVAALREELPRLAPEERMPLAQRIRQLQETIAALREEEEVTRFVEQSVRVTLAMGAATEQPPEE
;
A
#
# COMPACT_ATOMS: atom_id res chain seq x y z
N MET A 1 -24.02 8.02 -3.72
CA MET A 1 -22.56 8.09 -3.86
C MET A 1 -22.04 6.70 -3.54
N ASP A 2 -21.12 6.14 -4.33
CA ASP A 2 -20.59 4.79 -4.12
C ASP A 2 -19.55 4.78 -2.98
N GLU A 3 -19.42 3.68 -2.24
CA GLU A 3 -18.51 3.54 -1.10
C GLU A 3 -17.05 3.82 -1.52
N GLU A 4 -16.63 3.26 -2.66
CA GLU A 4 -15.32 3.50 -3.27
C GLU A 4 -15.04 4.98 -3.52
N GLN A 5 -16.06 5.73 -3.96
CA GLN A 5 -15.92 7.17 -4.23
C GLN A 5 -15.73 7.96 -2.94
N VAL A 6 -16.48 7.62 -1.88
CA VAL A 6 -16.34 8.27 -0.57
C VAL A 6 -14.95 8.02 0.01
N ILE A 7 -14.45 6.79 -0.09
CA ILE A 7 -13.10 6.45 0.37
C ILE A 7 -12.05 7.26 -0.38
N ARG A 8 -12.14 7.32 -1.72
CA ARG A 8 -11.19 8.10 -2.54
C ARG A 8 -11.22 9.60 -2.23
N GLU A 9 -12.41 10.15 -2.00
CA GLU A 9 -12.57 11.55 -1.59
C GLU A 9 -11.97 11.80 -0.21
N PHE A 10 -12.20 10.89 0.75
CA PHE A 10 -11.62 10.95 2.09
C PHE A 10 -10.09 10.91 2.06
N LEU A 11 -9.52 10.06 1.20
CA LEU A 11 -8.07 9.96 0.99
C LEU A 11 -7.50 11.20 0.27
N ARG A 12 -8.34 12.09 -0.28
CA ARG A 12 -7.93 13.35 -0.94
C ARG A 12 -6.87 13.15 -2.02
N GLY A 13 -7.02 12.11 -2.83
CA GLY A 13 -6.08 11.76 -3.89
C GLY A 13 -4.78 11.09 -3.42
N ARG A 14 -4.68 10.73 -2.13
CA ARG A 14 -3.66 9.76 -1.66
C ARG A 14 -3.99 8.36 -2.18
N PRO A 15 -2.98 7.51 -2.38
CA PRO A 15 -3.20 6.15 -2.82
C PRO A 15 -4.03 5.36 -1.79
N THR A 16 -4.81 4.42 -2.30
CA THR A 16 -5.51 3.40 -1.53
C THR A 16 -4.53 2.37 -0.96
N SER A 17 -4.98 1.63 0.04
CA SER A 17 -4.20 0.54 0.63
C SER A 17 -3.87 -0.57 -0.38
N ASP A 18 -4.72 -0.78 -1.38
CA ASP A 18 -4.45 -1.76 -2.44
C ASP A 18 -3.43 -1.22 -3.47
N GLU A 19 -3.47 0.06 -3.84
CA GLU A 19 -2.42 0.68 -4.68
C GLU A 19 -1.05 0.66 -3.97
N LEU A 20 -1.01 0.99 -2.68
CA LEU A 20 0.21 0.89 -1.86
C LEU A 20 0.75 -0.55 -1.81
N ARG A 21 -0.14 -1.54 -1.69
CA ARG A 21 0.23 -2.96 -1.73
C ARG A 21 0.84 -3.34 -3.07
N GLU A 22 0.23 -2.92 -4.17
CA GLU A 22 0.71 -3.19 -5.53
C GLU A 22 2.12 -2.60 -5.73
N TRP A 23 2.32 -1.33 -5.39
CA TRP A 23 3.63 -0.69 -5.49
C TRP A 23 4.68 -1.41 -4.62
N ARG A 24 4.30 -1.81 -3.40
CA ARG A 24 5.17 -2.58 -2.52
C ARG A 24 5.56 -3.92 -3.14
N GLN A 25 4.63 -4.64 -3.77
CA GLN A 25 4.89 -5.92 -4.44
C GLN A 25 5.86 -5.75 -5.62
N ILE A 26 5.66 -4.74 -6.46
CA ILE A 26 6.56 -4.43 -7.58
C ILE A 26 8.00 -4.18 -7.08
N LEU A 27 8.16 -3.42 -5.99
CA LEU A 27 9.48 -3.18 -5.40
C LEU A 27 10.08 -4.44 -4.79
N GLN A 28 9.28 -5.32 -4.18
CA GLN A 28 9.73 -6.60 -3.65
C GLN A 28 10.26 -7.51 -4.76
N GLU A 29 9.55 -7.60 -5.89
CA GLU A 29 10.00 -8.35 -7.07
C GLU A 29 11.28 -7.76 -7.65
N ARG A 30 11.37 -6.43 -7.73
CA ARG A 30 12.60 -5.76 -8.19
C ARG A 30 13.78 -6.07 -7.26
N VAL A 31 13.58 -6.03 -5.94
CA VAL A 31 14.63 -6.39 -4.97
C VAL A 31 15.05 -7.85 -5.13
N ALA A 32 14.11 -8.77 -5.36
CA ALA A 32 14.43 -10.18 -5.60
C ALA A 32 15.31 -10.34 -6.84
N ALA A 33 14.93 -9.74 -7.97
CA ALA A 33 15.72 -9.78 -9.20
C ALA A 33 17.14 -9.20 -9.01
N LEU A 34 17.26 -8.05 -8.34
CA LEU A 34 18.58 -7.44 -8.08
C LEU A 34 19.47 -8.31 -7.18
N ARG A 35 18.88 -9.07 -6.24
CA ARG A 35 19.64 -10.02 -5.40
C ARG A 35 20.16 -11.21 -6.19
N GLU A 36 19.43 -11.66 -7.21
CA GLU A 36 19.87 -12.73 -8.11
C GLU A 36 20.98 -12.26 -9.06
N GLU A 37 20.98 -10.98 -9.43
CA GLU A 37 22.02 -10.36 -10.26
C GLU A 37 23.32 -10.11 -9.48
N LEU A 38 23.22 -9.75 -8.18
CA LEU A 38 24.34 -9.40 -7.30
C LEU A 38 25.57 -10.34 -7.37
N PRO A 39 25.42 -11.69 -7.31
CA PRO A 39 26.57 -12.59 -7.38
C PRO A 39 27.25 -12.63 -8.76
N ARG A 40 26.56 -12.20 -9.82
CA ARG A 40 27.05 -12.22 -11.20
C ARG A 40 27.89 -10.98 -11.55
N LEU A 41 27.84 -9.94 -10.72
CA LEU A 41 28.54 -8.67 -10.93
C LEU A 41 30.01 -8.71 -10.48
N ALA A 42 30.80 -7.82 -11.07
CA ALA A 42 32.17 -7.56 -10.62
C ALA A 42 32.19 -6.97 -9.20
N PRO A 43 33.26 -7.20 -8.39
CA PRO A 43 33.32 -6.74 -7.01
C PRO A 43 33.03 -5.24 -6.81
N GLU A 44 33.48 -4.41 -7.75
CA GLU A 44 33.31 -2.96 -7.77
C GLU A 44 31.86 -2.50 -8.01
N GLU A 45 31.04 -3.31 -8.69
CA GLU A 45 29.62 -3.02 -8.96
C GLU A 45 28.69 -3.57 -7.86
N ARG A 46 29.17 -4.55 -7.07
CA ARG A 46 28.38 -5.17 -6.00
C ARG A 46 28.02 -4.19 -4.89
N MET A 47 28.95 -3.32 -4.50
CA MET A 47 28.71 -2.40 -3.38
C MET A 47 27.64 -1.34 -3.72
N PRO A 48 27.68 -0.65 -4.88
CA PRO A 48 26.58 0.22 -5.31
C PRO A 48 25.24 -0.52 -5.41
N LEU A 49 25.21 -1.72 -5.98
CA LEU A 49 23.96 -2.47 -6.10
C LEU A 49 23.41 -2.91 -4.74
N ALA A 50 24.27 -3.34 -3.82
CA ALA A 50 23.86 -3.69 -2.46
C ALA A 50 23.29 -2.49 -1.70
N GLN A 51 23.84 -1.28 -1.88
CA GLN A 51 23.28 -0.06 -1.31
C GLN A 51 21.90 0.26 -1.90
N ARG A 52 21.73 0.10 -3.22
CA ARG A 52 20.43 0.29 -3.87
C ARG A 52 19.38 -0.68 -3.36
N ILE A 53 19.76 -1.95 -3.16
CA ILE A 53 18.87 -2.96 -2.57
C ILE A 53 18.43 -2.53 -1.17
N ARG A 54 19.35 -2.03 -0.32
CA ARG A 54 18.99 -1.56 1.04
C ARG A 54 18.00 -0.40 1.00
N GLN A 55 18.22 0.60 0.15
CA GLN A 55 17.29 1.74 -0.01
C GLN A 55 15.90 1.27 -0.46
N LEU A 56 15.83 0.32 -1.39
CA LEU A 56 14.56 -0.26 -1.82
C LEU A 56 13.86 -1.02 -0.69
N GLN A 57 14.61 -1.72 0.17
CA GLN A 57 14.04 -2.38 1.34
C GLN A 57 13.48 -1.39 2.37
N GLU A 58 14.16 -0.28 2.61
CA GLU A 58 13.66 0.81 3.47
C GLU A 58 12.37 1.42 2.89
N THR A 59 12.33 1.63 1.56
CA THR A 59 11.13 2.10 0.86
C THR A 59 9.96 1.11 0.99
N ILE A 60 10.23 -0.19 0.84
CA ILE A 60 9.22 -1.25 1.02
C ILE A 60 8.66 -1.26 2.44
N ALA A 61 9.50 -1.02 3.45
CA ALA A 61 9.06 -0.93 4.83
C ALA A 61 8.14 0.28 5.06
N ALA A 62 8.52 1.45 4.55
CA ALA A 62 7.70 2.66 4.63
C ALA A 62 6.33 2.47 3.92
N LEU A 63 6.33 1.88 2.72
CA LEU A 63 5.08 1.57 2.00
C LEU A 63 4.18 0.58 2.76
N ARG A 64 4.77 -0.36 3.50
CA ARG A 64 4.00 -1.28 4.34
C ARG A 64 3.32 -0.55 5.51
N GLU A 65 4.04 0.34 6.18
CA GLU A 65 3.48 1.14 7.26
C GLU A 65 2.35 2.04 6.73
N GLU A 66 2.56 2.67 5.57
CA GLU A 66 1.54 3.49 4.93
C GLU A 66 0.32 2.66 4.46
N GLU A 67 0.54 1.45 3.94
CA GLU A 67 -0.51 0.49 3.59
C GLU A 67 -1.38 0.15 4.82
N GLU A 68 -0.75 -0.15 5.95
CA GLU A 68 -1.45 -0.54 7.19
C GLU A 68 -2.28 0.63 7.76
N VAL A 69 -1.71 1.85 7.79
CA VAL A 69 -2.42 3.06 8.22
C VAL A 69 -3.59 3.38 7.30
N THR A 70 -3.36 3.33 5.98
CA THR A 70 -4.39 3.63 4.98
C THR A 70 -5.53 2.62 5.06
N ARG A 71 -5.21 1.32 5.19
CA ARG A 71 -6.21 0.26 5.34
C ARG A 71 -7.09 0.49 6.56
N PHE A 72 -6.51 0.88 7.69
CA PHE A 72 -7.28 1.21 8.90
C PHE A 72 -8.23 2.38 8.68
N VAL A 73 -7.76 3.43 7.99
CA VAL A 73 -8.58 4.60 7.65
C VAL A 73 -9.75 4.21 6.75
N GLU A 74 -9.48 3.45 5.68
CA GLU A 74 -10.54 3.00 4.77
C GLU A 74 -11.57 2.12 5.48
N GLN A 75 -11.13 1.18 6.33
CA GLN A 75 -12.05 0.35 7.13
C GLN A 75 -12.92 1.19 8.07
N SER A 76 -12.35 2.23 8.69
CA SER A 76 -13.11 3.14 9.55
C SER A 76 -14.20 3.88 8.78
N VAL A 77 -13.89 4.37 7.57
CA VAL A 77 -14.87 5.01 6.68
C VAL A 77 -16.00 4.03 6.32
N ARG A 78 -15.66 2.79 5.92
CA ARG A 78 -16.66 1.75 5.59
C ARG A 78 -17.59 1.46 6.76
N VAL A 79 -17.05 1.32 7.97
CA VAL A 79 -17.85 1.07 9.18
C VAL A 79 -18.80 2.25 9.48
N THR A 80 -18.32 3.49 9.35
CA THR A 80 -19.17 4.68 9.55
C THR A 80 -20.30 4.74 8.53
N LEU A 81 -20.02 4.46 7.25
CA LEU A 81 -21.04 4.42 6.20
C LEU A 81 -22.08 3.33 6.45
N ALA A 82 -21.64 2.13 6.83
CA ALA A 82 -22.53 1.02 7.16
C ALA A 82 -23.46 1.32 8.35
N MET A 83 -22.94 1.99 9.39
CA MET A 83 -23.76 2.41 10.54
C MET A 83 -24.79 3.49 10.15
N GLY A 84 -24.41 4.46 9.32
CA GLY A 84 -25.34 5.48 8.81
C GLY A 84 -26.47 4.87 7.98
N ALA A 85 -26.15 3.93 7.10
CA ALA A 85 -27.15 3.22 6.29
C ALA A 85 -28.11 2.38 7.16
N ALA A 86 -27.61 1.75 8.22
CA ALA A 86 -28.43 0.95 9.14
C ALA A 86 -29.45 1.79 9.93
N THR A 87 -29.19 3.08 10.15
CA THR A 87 -30.12 3.99 10.85
C THR A 87 -31.24 4.55 9.96
N GLU A 88 -31.14 4.43 8.64
CA GLU A 88 -32.12 4.97 7.68
C GLU A 88 -33.17 3.95 7.22
N GLN A 89 -33.11 2.69 7.66
CA GLN A 89 -34.14 1.70 7.36
C GLN A 89 -35.38 1.92 8.27
N PRO A 90 -36.55 2.34 7.74
CA PRO A 90 -37.76 2.42 8.54
C PRO A 90 -38.22 1.01 8.95
N PRO A 91 -38.89 0.84 10.10
CA PRO A 91 -39.48 -0.44 10.47
C PRO A 91 -40.53 -0.82 9.41
N GLU A 92 -40.42 -2.04 8.88
CA GLU A 92 -41.46 -2.64 8.05
C GLU A 92 -42.73 -2.81 8.90
N GLU A 93 -43.81 -2.09 8.54
CA GLU A 93 -45.16 -2.23 9.12
C GLU A 93 -45.92 -3.43 8.54
#